data_AF-A0A382RA59-F1
#
_entry.id   AF-A0A382RA59-F1
#
_cell.length_a   1.000
_cell.length_b   1.000
_cell.length_c   1.000
_cell.angle_alpha   90.00
_cell.angle_beta   90.00
_cell.angle_gamma   90.00
#
_symmetry.space_group_name_H-M   'P 1'
#
loop_
_entity.id
_entity.type
_entity.pdbx_description
1 polymer ?
#
loop_
_entity_poly.entity_id
_entity_poly.type
_entity_poly.pdbx_seq_one_letter_code
_entity_poly.pdbx_strand_id
1 'polypeptide(L)'
;VTIAKSLLSLQDTDQALALRRRDYREVEHELNSEGGLPELRDNCEKIRLRELEAKVETARLESDLATLKDQVTELETRLYGGSITNVRELTAIETEHSAVRRSLAQVEESIAPAEVAAEHARQQFEDLTKELAEKEKYWTTRFIELRQEKVKMGTEFNKMLEMRNAEASEIPDEDLARYTR
;
A
#
# COMPACT_ATOMS: atom_id res chain seq x y z
N VAL A 1 -45.07 2.64 41.13
CA VAL A 1 -44.51 3.12 39.85
C VAL A 1 -45.52 2.79 38.76
N THR A 2 -45.84 3.70 37.83
CA THR A 2 -46.77 3.42 36.74
C THR A 2 -46.08 2.65 35.62
N ILE A 3 -46.78 1.72 34.97
CA ILE A 3 -46.27 0.89 33.86
C ILE A 3 -45.68 1.75 32.72
N ALA A 4 -46.28 2.91 32.44
CA ALA A 4 -45.75 3.86 31.47
C ALA A 4 -44.36 4.41 31.85
N LYS A 5 -44.07 4.59 33.15
CA LYS A 5 -42.77 5.09 33.62
C LYS A 5 -41.69 4.01 33.54
N SER A 6 -42.03 2.74 33.79
CA SER A 6 -41.09 1.63 33.64
C SER A 6 -40.78 1.33 32.17
N LEU A 7 -41.77 1.41 31.28
CA LEU A 7 -41.55 1.27 29.83
C LEU A 7 -40.69 2.41 29.25
N LEU A 8 -40.87 3.65 29.73
CA LEU A 8 -40.03 4.77 29.31
C LEU A 8 -38.58 4.59 29.78
N SER A 9 -38.36 4.13 31.02
CA SER A 9 -37.02 3.79 31.54
C SER A 9 -36.35 2.71 30.67
N LEU A 10 -37.11 1.66 30.32
CA LEU A 10 -36.64 0.58 29.46
C LEU A 10 -36.28 1.08 28.05
N GLN A 11 -37.05 2.03 27.51
CA GLN A 11 -36.76 2.64 26.23
C GLN A 11 -35.47 3.47 26.26
N ASP A 12 -35.25 4.23 27.33
CA ASP A 12 -34.03 5.01 27.52
C ASP A 12 -32.81 4.08 27.61
N THR A 13 -32.92 2.95 28.32
CA THR A 13 -31.84 1.95 28.43
C THR A 13 -31.61 1.22 27.11
N ASP A 14 -32.66 0.84 26.36
CA ASP A 14 -32.54 0.23 25.03
C ASP A 14 -31.90 1.20 24.01
N GLN A 15 -32.23 2.49 24.05
CA GLN A 15 -31.61 3.51 23.19
C GLN A 15 -30.12 3.69 23.52
N ALA A 16 -29.78 3.75 24.81
CA ALA A 16 -28.39 3.82 25.25
C ALA A 16 -27.59 2.58 24.82
N LEU A 17 -28.18 1.38 24.94
CA LEU A 17 -27.58 0.13 24.45
C LEU A 17 -27.38 0.13 22.94
N ALA A 18 -28.33 0.67 22.16
CA ALA A 18 -28.21 0.77 20.72
C ALA A 18 -27.04 1.69 20.29
N LEU A 19 -26.89 2.85 20.95
CA LEU A 19 -25.76 3.75 20.74
C LEU A 19 -24.44 3.06 21.09
N ARG A 20 -24.35 2.44 22.26
CA ARG A 20 -23.13 1.75 22.70
C ARG A 20 -22.73 0.59 21.78
N ARG A 21 -23.72 -0.13 21.23
CA ARG A 21 -23.48 -1.19 20.23
C ARG A 21 -22.92 -0.62 18.93
N ARG A 22 -23.37 0.56 18.50
CA ARG A 22 -22.82 1.22 17.31
C ARG A 22 -21.36 1.60 17.55
N ASP A 23 -21.08 2.28 18.66
CA ASP A 23 -19.71 2.70 19.01
C ASP A 23 -18.76 1.50 19.12
N TYR A 24 -19.22 0.37 19.70
CA TYR A 24 -18.45 -0.88 19.74
C TYR A 24 -18.10 -1.41 18.34
N ARG A 25 -19.06 -1.35 17.39
CA ARG A 25 -18.81 -1.78 16.01
C ARG A 25 -17.84 -0.85 15.29
N GLU A 26 -17.87 0.44 15.58
CA GLU A 26 -16.91 1.41 15.03
C GLU A 26 -15.49 1.08 15.51
N VAL A 27 -15.30 0.85 16.81
CA VAL A 27 -14.01 0.42 17.39
C VAL A 27 -13.55 -0.93 16.81
N GLU A 28 -14.47 -1.87 16.63
CA GLU A 28 -14.16 -3.17 16.03
C GLU A 28 -13.78 -3.05 14.54
N HIS A 29 -14.44 -2.17 13.81
CA HIS A 29 -14.09 -1.89 12.41
C HIS A 29 -12.72 -1.23 12.29
N GLU A 30 -12.40 -0.26 13.17
CA GLU A 30 -11.07 0.35 13.22
C GLU A 30 -9.98 -0.70 13.50
N LEU A 31 -10.20 -1.59 14.48
CA LEU A 31 -9.29 -2.70 14.78
C LEU A 31 -9.08 -3.64 13.59
N ASN A 32 -10.16 -4.02 12.90
CA ASN A 32 -10.10 -4.94 11.77
C ASN A 32 -9.47 -4.32 10.51
N SER A 33 -9.61 -3.02 10.33
CA SER A 33 -9.01 -2.30 9.19
C SER A 33 -7.53 -1.97 9.40
N GLU A 34 -6.98 -2.23 10.59
CA GLU A 34 -5.60 -1.92 10.96
C GLU A 34 -5.20 -0.47 10.65
N GLY A 35 -6.16 0.46 10.69
CA GLY A 35 -5.95 1.87 10.32
C GLY A 35 -5.48 2.07 8.87
N GLY A 36 -5.75 1.13 7.96
CA GLY A 36 -5.29 1.16 6.58
C GLY A 36 -3.80 0.84 6.40
N LEU A 37 -3.15 0.20 7.38
CA LEU A 37 -1.80 -0.33 7.22
C LEU A 37 -1.67 -1.36 6.08
N PRO A 38 -2.63 -2.27 5.84
CA PRO A 38 -2.54 -3.23 4.75
C PRO A 38 -2.42 -2.55 3.38
N GLU A 39 -3.18 -1.48 3.15
CA GLU A 39 -3.13 -0.70 1.91
C GLU A 39 -1.79 0.02 1.76
N LEU A 40 -1.26 0.59 2.84
CA LEU A 40 0.03 1.26 2.82
C LEU A 40 1.19 0.28 2.56
N ARG A 41 1.13 -0.92 3.14
CA ARG A 41 2.10 -2.01 2.88
C ARG A 41 2.05 -2.48 1.43
N ASP A 42 0.85 -2.68 0.88
CA ASP A 42 0.68 -3.06 -0.53
C ASP A 42 1.22 -1.98 -1.48
N ASN A 43 0.97 -0.70 -1.18
CA ASN A 43 1.55 0.40 -1.93
C ASN A 43 3.09 0.43 -1.82
N CYS A 44 3.64 0.17 -0.62
CA CYS A 44 5.09 0.09 -0.41
C CYS A 44 5.74 -0.99 -1.28
N GLU A 45 5.15 -2.19 -1.32
CA GLU A 45 5.64 -3.27 -2.17
C GLU A 45 5.51 -2.96 -3.67
N LYS A 46 4.43 -2.29 -4.11
CA LYS A 46 4.31 -1.83 -5.51
C LYS A 46 5.41 -0.85 -5.90
N ILE A 47 5.71 0.11 -5.04
CA ILE A 47 6.77 1.10 -5.30
C ILE A 47 8.15 0.44 -5.25
N ARG A 48 8.37 -0.51 -4.33
CA ARG A 48 9.57 -1.34 -4.29
C ARG A 48 9.81 -2.10 -5.59
N LEU A 49 8.75 -2.71 -6.16
CA LEU A 49 8.85 -3.40 -7.44
C LEU A 49 9.24 -2.44 -8.56
N ARG A 50 8.63 -1.25 -8.63
CA ARG A 50 9.00 -0.22 -9.62
C ARG A 50 10.44 0.25 -9.48
N GLU A 51 10.92 0.40 -8.25
CA GLU A 51 12.31 0.76 -7.95
C GLU A 51 13.29 -0.30 -8.47
N LEU A 52 12.96 -1.57 -8.24
CA LEU A 52 13.75 -2.70 -8.74
C LEU A 52 13.71 -2.78 -10.27
N GLU A 53 12.54 -2.62 -10.88
CA GLU A 53 12.37 -2.60 -12.33
C GLU A 53 13.20 -1.49 -12.97
N ALA A 54 13.16 -0.28 -12.40
CA ALA A 54 13.95 0.85 -12.90
C ALA A 54 15.45 0.59 -12.79
N LYS A 55 15.92 0.00 -11.67
CA LYS A 55 17.33 -0.41 -11.50
C LYS A 55 17.78 -1.49 -12.48
N VAL A 56 16.90 -2.45 -12.77
CA VAL A 56 17.19 -3.50 -13.74
C VAL A 56 17.31 -2.90 -15.14
N GLU A 57 16.43 -1.97 -15.49
CA GLU A 57 16.48 -1.31 -16.79
C GLU A 57 17.72 -0.43 -16.94
N THR A 58 18.13 0.32 -15.92
CA THR A 58 19.39 1.09 -15.97
C THR A 58 20.60 0.18 -16.15
N ALA A 59 20.69 -0.90 -15.39
CA ALA A 59 21.79 -1.87 -15.51
C ALA A 59 21.82 -2.56 -16.88
N ARG A 60 20.65 -2.82 -17.46
CA ARG A 60 20.52 -3.36 -18.81
C ARG A 60 21.06 -2.37 -19.85
N LEU A 61 20.63 -1.11 -19.79
CA LEU A 61 21.09 -0.07 -20.73
C LEU A 61 22.60 0.16 -20.63
N GLU A 62 23.17 0.13 -19.42
CA GLU A 62 24.62 0.21 -19.20
C GLU A 62 25.37 -0.97 -19.83
N SER A 63 24.84 -2.19 -19.68
CA SER A 63 25.40 -3.40 -20.30
C SER A 63 25.32 -3.35 -21.83
N ASP A 64 24.19 -2.89 -22.38
CA ASP A 64 24.00 -2.72 -23.82
C ASP A 64 24.97 -1.65 -24.37
N LEU A 65 25.17 -0.55 -23.64
CA LEU A 65 26.14 0.49 -23.96
C LEU A 65 27.57 -0.06 -24.02
N ALA A 66 27.99 -0.85 -23.02
CA ALA A 66 29.32 -1.44 -23.00
C ALA A 66 29.53 -2.37 -24.21
N THR A 67 28.55 -3.22 -24.49
CA THR A 67 28.58 -4.16 -25.64
C THR A 67 28.65 -3.41 -26.97
N LEU A 68 27.85 -2.37 -27.15
CA LEU A 68 27.85 -1.55 -28.37
C LEU A 68 29.16 -0.78 -28.53
N LYS A 69 29.77 -0.28 -27.44
CA LYS A 69 31.09 0.35 -27.49
C LYS A 69 32.16 -0.62 -27.96
N ASP A 70 32.18 -1.84 -27.42
CA ASP A 70 33.12 -2.87 -27.84
C ASP A 70 32.93 -3.20 -29.33
N GLN A 71 31.69 -3.38 -29.80
CA GLN A 71 31.39 -3.61 -31.21
C GLN A 71 31.82 -2.45 -32.13
N VAL A 72 31.62 -1.20 -31.71
CA VAL A 72 32.11 -0.04 -32.47
C VAL A 72 33.63 -0.10 -32.59
N THR A 73 34.35 -0.36 -31.50
CA THR A 73 35.82 -0.43 -31.53
C THR A 73 36.34 -1.60 -32.40
N GLU A 74 35.65 -2.74 -32.40
CA GLU A 74 35.98 -3.88 -33.27
C GLU A 74 35.75 -3.53 -34.75
N LEU A 75 34.64 -2.87 -35.08
CA LEU A 75 34.36 -2.46 -36.45
C LEU A 75 35.32 -1.37 -36.92
N GLU A 76 35.68 -0.40 -36.07
CA GLU A 76 36.67 0.64 -36.37
C GLU A 76 38.06 0.04 -36.61
N THR A 77 38.49 -0.92 -35.78
CA THR A 77 39.76 -1.62 -35.99
C THR A 77 39.77 -2.42 -37.28
N ARG A 78 38.65 -3.04 -37.67
CA ARG A 78 38.54 -3.73 -38.97
C ARG A 78 38.57 -2.76 -40.16
N LEU A 79 37.84 -1.64 -40.07
CA LEU A 79 37.77 -0.58 -41.08
C LEU A 79 39.12 0.08 -41.34
N TYR A 80 39.83 0.45 -40.27
CA TYR A 80 41.06 1.24 -40.35
C TYR A 80 42.34 0.40 -40.23
N GLY A 81 42.24 -0.86 -39.82
CA GLY A 81 43.39 -1.77 -39.65
C GLY A 81 43.95 -2.36 -40.94
N GLY A 82 43.42 -1.99 -42.10
CA GLY A 82 43.91 -2.45 -43.42
C GLY A 82 43.63 -3.93 -43.72
N SER A 83 42.73 -4.56 -42.97
CA SER A 83 42.37 -5.98 -43.13
C SER A 83 41.40 -6.26 -44.29
N ILE A 84 40.70 -5.22 -44.77
CA ILE A 84 39.66 -5.33 -45.79
C ILE A 84 40.29 -5.31 -47.18
N THR A 85 40.05 -6.36 -47.96
CA THR A 85 40.63 -6.54 -49.30
C THR A 85 39.62 -6.36 -50.44
N ASN A 86 38.33 -6.22 -50.11
CA ASN A 86 37.23 -6.18 -51.07
C ASN A 86 36.29 -4.98 -50.83
N VAL A 87 35.95 -4.24 -51.90
CA VAL A 87 35.04 -3.08 -51.85
C VAL A 87 33.64 -3.46 -51.32
N ARG A 88 33.13 -4.65 -51.64
CA ARG A 88 31.82 -5.10 -51.14
C ARG A 88 31.85 -5.35 -49.63
N GLU A 89 32.97 -5.86 -49.12
CA GLU A 89 33.19 -6.08 -47.69
C GLU A 89 33.33 -4.75 -46.94
N LEU A 90 34.02 -3.78 -47.54
CA LEU A 90 34.12 -2.43 -47.01
C LEU A 90 32.75 -1.79 -46.82
N THR A 91 31.91 -1.78 -47.88
CA THR A 91 30.57 -1.19 -47.79
C THR A 91 29.70 -1.90 -46.76
N ALA A 92 29.81 -3.24 -46.63
CA ALA A 92 29.07 -3.98 -45.61
C ALA A 92 29.47 -3.54 -44.19
N ILE A 93 30.77 -3.47 -43.90
CA ILE A 93 31.28 -3.06 -42.58
C ILE A 93 30.95 -1.58 -42.29
N GLU A 94 31.02 -0.69 -43.29
CA GLU A 94 30.60 0.72 -43.14
C GLU A 94 29.12 0.86 -42.77
N THR A 95 28.25 0.06 -43.40
CA THR A 95 26.81 0.06 -43.08
C THR A 95 26.52 -0.48 -41.69
N GLU A 96 27.23 -1.54 -41.29
CA GLU A 96 27.13 -2.14 -39.95
C GLU A 96 27.62 -1.16 -38.89
N HIS A 97 28.81 -0.58 -39.06
CA HIS A 97 29.37 0.44 -38.18
C HIS A 97 28.42 1.65 -38.02
N SER A 98 27.83 2.12 -39.13
CA SER A 98 26.86 3.21 -39.10
C SER A 98 25.55 2.83 -38.40
N ALA A 99 25.15 1.56 -38.44
CA ALA A 99 23.99 1.07 -37.70
C ALA A 99 24.29 0.97 -36.20
N VAL A 100 25.38 0.30 -35.82
CA VAL A 100 25.81 0.14 -34.41
C VAL A 100 26.04 1.49 -33.76
N ARG A 101 26.67 2.46 -34.44
CA ARG A 101 26.88 3.81 -33.90
C ARG A 101 25.57 4.58 -33.65
N ARG A 102 24.54 4.36 -34.47
CA ARG A 102 23.21 4.94 -34.24
C ARG A 102 22.53 4.30 -33.03
N SER A 103 22.62 2.97 -32.90
CA SER A 103 22.13 2.26 -31.72
C SER A 103 22.84 2.69 -30.44
N LEU A 104 24.17 2.87 -30.48
CA LEU A 104 24.95 3.37 -29.36
C LEU A 104 24.47 4.75 -28.89
N ALA A 105 24.30 5.69 -29.83
CA ALA A 105 23.80 7.03 -29.51
C ALA A 105 22.40 7.00 -28.88
N GLN A 106 21.52 6.11 -29.37
CA GLN A 106 20.17 5.95 -28.83
C GLN A 106 20.19 5.40 -27.40
N VAL A 107 21.03 4.40 -27.11
CA VAL A 107 21.18 3.85 -25.76
C VAL A 107 21.79 4.89 -24.82
N GLU A 108 22.82 5.62 -25.26
CA GLU A 108 23.43 6.71 -24.49
C GLU A 108 22.42 7.80 -24.12
N GLU A 109 21.54 8.18 -25.04
CA GLU A 109 20.45 9.14 -24.77
C GLU A 109 19.40 8.60 -23.79
N SER A 110 19.22 7.27 -23.74
CA SER A 110 18.20 6.62 -22.91
C SER A 110 18.64 6.37 -21.47
N ILE A 111 19.94 6.35 -21.18
CA ILE A 111 20.47 6.07 -19.83
C ILE A 111 20.11 7.19 -18.85
N ALA A 112 20.37 8.45 -19.18
CA ALA A 112 20.13 9.54 -18.25
C ALA A 112 18.65 9.66 -17.82
N PRO A 113 17.65 9.54 -18.73
CA PRO A 113 16.25 9.43 -18.33
C PRO A 113 15.95 8.23 -17.43
N ALA A 114 16.56 7.07 -17.69
CA ALA A 114 16.36 5.87 -16.88
C ALA A 114 16.95 6.02 -15.47
N GLU A 115 18.12 6.63 -15.32
CA GLU A 115 18.73 6.95 -14.02
C GLU A 115 17.85 7.89 -13.20
N VAL A 116 17.30 8.94 -13.83
CA VAL A 116 16.38 9.88 -13.17
C VAL A 116 15.11 9.16 -12.71
N ALA A 117 14.57 8.25 -13.54
CA ALA A 117 13.41 7.46 -13.17
C ALA A 117 13.70 6.52 -11.98
N ALA A 118 14.87 5.87 -11.97
CA ALA A 118 15.31 5.01 -10.88
C ALA A 118 15.50 5.78 -9.57
N GLU A 119 16.12 6.96 -9.61
CA GLU A 119 16.30 7.80 -8.42
C GLU A 119 14.96 8.31 -7.89
N HIS A 120 14.03 8.71 -8.77
CA HIS A 120 12.70 9.13 -8.36
C HIS A 120 11.91 7.98 -7.71
N ALA A 121 11.94 6.78 -8.30
CA ALA A 121 11.31 5.60 -7.72
C ALA A 121 11.91 5.23 -6.35
N ARG A 122 13.23 5.37 -6.22
CA ARG A 122 13.94 5.16 -4.96
C ARG A 122 13.52 6.17 -3.90
N GLN A 123 13.49 7.46 -4.22
CA GLN A 123 13.07 8.50 -3.29
C GLN A 123 11.64 8.25 -2.80
N GLN A 124 10.73 7.91 -3.72
CA GLN A 124 9.36 7.54 -3.38
C GLN A 124 9.29 6.33 -2.44
N PHE A 125 10.11 5.31 -2.69
CA PHE A 125 10.18 4.13 -1.83
C PHE A 125 10.70 4.49 -0.43
N GLU A 126 11.75 5.30 -0.33
CA GLU A 126 12.33 5.72 0.94
C GLU A 126 11.32 6.55 1.77
N ASP A 127 10.59 7.46 1.13
CA ASP A 127 9.59 8.29 1.81
C ASP A 127 8.38 7.46 2.28
N LEU A 128 7.88 6.57 1.43
CA LEU A 128 6.78 5.68 1.77
C LEU A 128 7.16 4.68 2.87
N THR A 129 8.40 4.22 2.89
CA THR A 129 8.92 3.35 3.95
C THR A 129 8.98 4.07 5.30
N LYS A 130 9.37 5.35 5.32
CA LYS A 130 9.34 6.18 6.53
C LYS A 130 7.91 6.38 7.02
N GLU A 131 6.98 6.72 6.12
CA GLU A 131 5.56 6.88 6.46
C GLU A 131 4.98 5.59 7.03
N LEU A 132 5.28 4.44 6.42
CA LEU A 132 4.87 3.14 6.91
C LEU A 132 5.38 2.87 8.32
N ALA A 133 6.67 3.10 8.57
CA ALA A 133 7.26 2.90 9.90
C ALA A 133 6.64 3.79 10.98
N GLU A 134 6.37 5.06 10.65
CA GLU A 134 5.70 6.00 11.55
C GLU A 134 4.26 5.56 11.84
N LYS A 135 3.51 5.16 10.80
CA LYS A 135 2.13 4.72 10.93
C LYS A 135 2.02 3.40 11.69
N GLU A 136 2.96 2.47 11.49
CA GLU A 136 3.04 1.22 12.26
C GLU A 136 3.29 1.51 13.74
N LYS A 137 4.23 2.41 14.04
CA LYS A 137 4.50 2.82 15.43
C LYS A 137 3.27 3.46 16.07
N TYR A 138 2.59 4.36 15.36
CA TYR A 138 1.34 4.95 15.84
C TYR A 138 0.27 3.88 16.07
N TRP A 139 0.10 2.97 15.11
CA TRP A 139 -0.89 1.90 15.17
C TRP A 139 -0.68 0.98 16.36
N THR A 140 0.57 0.64 16.72
CA THR A 140 0.82 -0.20 17.92
C THR A 140 0.26 0.44 19.19
N THR A 141 0.35 1.76 19.32
CA THR A 141 -0.20 2.51 20.47
C THR A 141 -1.72 2.53 20.39
N ARG A 142 -2.26 2.92 19.23
CA ARG A 142 -3.71 2.99 18.98
C ARG A 142 -4.40 1.64 19.16
N PHE A 143 -3.77 0.54 18.73
CA PHE A 143 -4.27 -0.82 18.90
C PHE A 143 -4.46 -1.18 20.38
N ILE A 144 -3.51 -0.81 21.24
CA ILE A 144 -3.61 -1.04 22.68
C ILE A 144 -4.77 -0.23 23.26
N GLU A 145 -4.89 1.05 22.89
CA GLU A 145 -5.98 1.93 23.32
C GLU A 145 -7.35 1.39 22.90
N LEU A 146 -7.53 1.06 21.62
CA LEU A 146 -8.75 0.49 21.07
C LEU A 146 -9.12 -0.83 21.73
N ARG A 147 -8.14 -1.69 22.05
CA ARG A 147 -8.40 -2.94 22.75
C ARG A 147 -8.88 -2.69 24.18
N GLN A 148 -8.30 -1.73 24.89
CA GLN A 148 -8.76 -1.34 26.22
C GLN A 148 -10.16 -0.73 26.17
N GLU A 149 -10.43 0.13 25.19
CA GLU A 149 -11.73 0.73 24.93
C GLU A 149 -12.80 -0.33 24.63
N LYS A 150 -12.50 -1.29 23.75
CA LYS A 150 -13.38 -2.43 23.43
C LYS A 150 -13.74 -3.24 24.68
N VAL A 151 -12.78 -3.51 25.55
CA VAL A 151 -13.01 -4.22 26.82
C VAL A 151 -13.91 -3.39 27.74
N LYS A 152 -13.58 -2.10 27.96
CA LYS A 152 -14.39 -1.20 28.80
C LYS A 152 -15.83 -1.10 28.28
N MET A 153 -16.00 -0.81 27.00
CA MET A 153 -17.31 -0.75 26.33
C MET A 153 -18.08 -2.06 26.49
N GLY A 154 -17.42 -3.22 26.30
CA GLY A 154 -18.05 -4.53 26.49
C GLY A 154 -18.53 -4.76 27.93
N THR A 155 -17.71 -4.39 28.92
CA THR A 155 -18.11 -4.53 30.34
C THR A 155 -19.28 -3.61 30.71
N GLU A 156 -19.29 -2.38 30.21
CA GLU A 156 -20.39 -1.44 30.45
C GLU A 156 -21.67 -1.86 29.72
N PHE A 157 -21.54 -2.36 28.49
CA PHE A 157 -22.65 -2.90 27.72
C PHE A 157 -23.31 -4.07 28.45
N ASN A 158 -22.52 -5.00 29.00
CA ASN A 158 -23.06 -6.13 29.77
C ASN A 158 -23.78 -5.66 31.04
N LYS A 159 -23.24 -4.68 31.76
CA LYS A 159 -23.92 -4.08 32.94
C LYS A 159 -25.24 -3.42 32.54
N MET A 160 -25.27 -2.68 31.43
CA MET A 160 -26.51 -2.09 30.91
C MET A 160 -27.53 -3.15 30.52
N LEU A 161 -27.07 -4.26 29.95
CA LEU A 161 -27.94 -5.38 29.58
C LEU A 161 -28.50 -6.09 30.81
N GLU A 162 -27.72 -6.24 31.89
CA GLU A 162 -28.20 -6.72 33.19
C GLU A 162 -29.26 -5.78 33.79
N MET A 163 -29.01 -4.47 33.78
CA MET A 163 -29.99 -3.47 34.25
C MET A 163 -31.29 -3.53 33.43
N ARG A 164 -31.17 -3.56 32.10
CA ARG A 164 -32.31 -3.69 31.18
C ARG A 164 -33.12 -4.96 31.44
N ASN A 165 -32.45 -6.09 31.72
CA ASN A 165 -33.13 -7.34 32.05
C ASN A 165 -33.85 -7.26 33.41
N ALA A 166 -33.26 -6.59 34.39
CA ALA A 166 -33.90 -6.35 35.68
C ALA A 166 -35.14 -5.45 35.52
N GLU A 167 -35.02 -4.33 34.78
CA GLU A 167 -36.15 -3.44 34.46
C GLU A 167 -37.27 -4.20 33.73
N ALA A 168 -36.93 -5.02 32.73
CA ALA A 168 -37.91 -5.80 31.98
C ALA A 168 -38.63 -6.84 32.86
N SER A 169 -37.97 -7.39 33.88
CA SER A 169 -38.56 -8.36 34.80
C SER A 169 -39.62 -7.77 35.74
N GLU A 170 -39.62 -6.46 35.91
CA GLU A 170 -40.62 -5.73 36.71
C GLU A 170 -41.87 -5.34 35.89
N ILE A 171 -41.84 -5.53 34.56
CA ILE A 171 -42.92 -5.14 33.64
C ILE A 171 -43.79 -6.37 33.32
N PRO A 172 -45.14 -6.26 33.35
CA PRO A 172 -46.02 -7.36 32.95
C PRO A 172 -45.75 -7.84 31.52
N ASP A 173 -45.76 -9.15 31.31
CA ASP A 173 -45.43 -9.79 30.03
C ASP A 173 -46.27 -9.27 28.85
N GLU A 174 -47.55 -8.94 29.08
CA GLU A 174 -48.44 -8.42 28.04
C GLU A 174 -47.99 -7.03 27.54
N ASP A 175 -47.56 -6.17 28.47
CA ASP A 175 -47.11 -4.81 28.14
C ASP A 175 -45.72 -4.83 27.50
N LEU A 176 -44.83 -5.71 27.98
CA LEU A 176 -43.50 -5.92 27.39
C LEU A 176 -43.59 -6.51 25.97
N ALA A 177 -44.53 -7.44 25.74
CA ALA A 177 -44.77 -8.02 24.41
C ALA A 177 -45.31 -6.98 23.41
N ARG A 178 -46.09 -5.99 23.88
CA ARG A 178 -46.55 -4.88 23.04
C ARG A 178 -45.43 -3.90 22.69
N TYR A 179 -44.49 -3.67 23.60
CA TYR A 179 -43.33 -2.80 23.37
C TYR A 179 -42.27 -3.41 22.44
N THR A 180 -42.08 -4.74 22.49
CA THR A 180 -41.04 -5.45 21.72
C THR A 180 -41.45 -5.89 20.31
N ARG A 181 -42.72 -5.72 19.95
CA ARG A 181 -43.28 -6.06 18.63
C ARG A 181 -42.95 -5.00 17.59
#